data_AF-A0A835PDR1-F1
#
_entry.id   AF-A0A835PDR1-F1
#
_cell.length_a   1.000
_cell.length_b   1.000
_cell.length_c   1.000
_cell.angle_alpha   90.00
_cell.angle_beta   90.00
_cell.angle_gamma   90.00
#
_symmetry.space_group_name_H-M   'P 1'
#
loop_
_entity.id
_entity.type
_entity.pdbx_description
1 polymer ?
#
loop_
_entity_poly.entity_id
_entity_poly.type
_entity_poly.pdbx_seq_one_letter_code
_entity_poly.pdbx_strand_id
1 'polypeptide(L)'
;MNFLKHFWVGDDEEIKQKKVFLFGANPPVLYVLHYLGLKPWLCFKDYDCNWNVDILQEFASDVAHATWWRVHDAMPENLQSYCLLRSKQKAALEWDRRQAEKANYPDAHWRRNITDPRLHICFEEFCFWESMLWHWGETNWTNNGSPSSNVTKTVALSNL
;
A
#
# COMPACT_ATOMS: atom_id res chain seq x y z
N MET A 1 15.66 -16.97 12.69
CA MET A 1 14.76 -17.38 11.59
C MET A 1 13.58 -16.43 11.57
N ASN A 2 13.25 -15.84 10.42
CA ASN A 2 12.14 -14.87 10.33
C ASN A 2 10.85 -15.62 9.97
N PHE A 3 9.74 -15.33 10.65
CA PHE A 3 8.46 -15.94 10.30
C PHE A 3 7.89 -15.22 9.07
N LEU A 4 7.51 -15.96 8.03
CA LEU A 4 7.03 -15.37 6.77
C LEU A 4 5.52 -15.11 6.84
N LYS A 5 5.07 -13.91 6.46
CA LYS A 5 3.64 -13.56 6.29
C LYS A 5 3.12 -14.15 4.99
N HIS A 6 2.58 -15.37 5.04
CA HIS A 6 1.90 -16.02 3.91
C HIS A 6 0.93 -17.12 4.37
N PHE A 7 0.04 -17.53 3.47
CA PHE A 7 -0.86 -18.67 3.55
C PHE A 7 -0.65 -19.54 2.31
N TRP A 8 -0.18 -20.79 2.49
CA TRP A 8 0.09 -21.69 1.37
C TRP A 8 -1.19 -22.36 0.87
N VAL A 9 -1.20 -22.79 -0.40
CA VAL A 9 -2.31 -23.51 -1.05
C VAL A 9 -2.73 -24.80 -0.31
N GLY A 10 -1.86 -25.37 0.52
CA GLY A 10 -2.14 -26.56 1.33
C GLY A 10 -2.42 -26.31 2.82
N ASP A 11 -2.45 -25.05 3.27
CA ASP A 11 -2.75 -24.77 4.68
C ASP A 11 -4.22 -25.11 4.98
N ASP A 12 -4.43 -25.98 5.96
CA ASP A 12 -5.77 -26.22 6.51
C ASP A 12 -6.24 -25.02 7.35
N GLU A 13 -7.50 -25.06 7.75
CA GLU A 13 -8.13 -23.96 8.48
C GLU A 13 -7.50 -23.76 9.88
N GLU A 14 -7.04 -24.84 10.53
CA GLU A 14 -6.38 -24.77 11.84
C GLU A 14 -5.03 -24.04 11.73
N ILE A 15 -4.24 -24.35 10.70
CA ILE A 15 -2.98 -23.68 10.40
C ILE A 15 -3.22 -22.21 10.08
N LYS A 16 -4.23 -21.90 9.26
CA LYS A 16 -4.60 -20.50 8.94
C LYS A 16 -4.95 -19.73 10.19
N GLN A 17 -5.81 -20.27 11.05
CA GLN A 17 -6.20 -19.64 12.31
C GLN A 17 -5.00 -19.45 13.25
N LYS A 18 -4.11 -20.44 13.35
CA LYS A 18 -2.88 -20.34 14.13
C LYS A 18 -1.96 -19.24 13.61
N LYS A 19 -1.79 -19.13 12.29
CA LYS A 19 -1.02 -18.03 11.67
C LYS A 19 -1.64 -16.66 11.98
N VAL A 20 -2.95 -16.52 11.82
CA VAL A 20 -3.67 -15.28 12.16
C VAL A 20 -3.46 -14.90 13.62
N PHE A 21 -3.60 -15.85 14.55
CA PHE A 21 -3.30 -15.63 15.97
C PHE A 21 -1.86 -15.15 16.18
N LEU A 22 -0.89 -15.84 15.59
CA LEU A 22 0.54 -15.50 15.72
C LEU A 22 0.87 -14.10 15.16
N PHE A 23 0.23 -13.68 14.07
CA PHE A 23 0.43 -12.35 13.46
C PHE A 23 -0.13 -11.20 14.31
N GLY A 24 -1.19 -11.48 15.08
CA GLY A 24 -1.90 -10.48 15.88
C GLY A 24 -1.59 -10.49 17.38
N ALA A 25 -0.85 -11.49 17.87
CA ALA A 25 -0.64 -11.72 19.30
C ALA A 25 -0.08 -10.49 20.03
N ASN A 26 -0.66 -10.20 21.20
CA ASN A 26 -0.20 -9.17 22.13
C ASN A 26 -0.32 -9.72 23.57
N PRO A 27 0.79 -9.99 24.29
CA PRO A 27 2.18 -9.74 23.89
C PRO A 27 2.62 -10.57 22.67
N PRO A 28 3.62 -10.11 21.90
CA PRO A 28 4.04 -10.78 20.68
C PRO A 28 4.59 -12.18 20.98
N VAL A 29 4.04 -13.19 20.28
CA VAL A 29 4.60 -14.54 20.26
C VAL A 29 5.70 -14.65 19.19
N LEU A 30 5.46 -14.01 18.03
CA LEU A 30 6.46 -13.84 16.99
C LEU A 30 7.26 -12.55 17.21
N TYR A 31 8.58 -12.67 17.26
CA TYR A 31 9.48 -11.52 17.38
C TYR A 31 9.85 -10.89 16.04
N VAL A 32 9.75 -11.64 14.94
CA VAL A 32 10.05 -11.16 13.59
C VAL A 32 9.04 -11.70 12.60
N LEU A 33 8.36 -10.79 11.90
CA LEU A 33 7.44 -11.08 10.81
C LEU A 33 7.97 -10.47 9.50
N HIS A 34 8.18 -11.31 8.49
CA HIS A 34 8.60 -10.91 7.16
C HIS A 34 7.37 -10.71 6.28
N TYR A 35 7.09 -9.46 5.92
CA TYR A 35 6.00 -9.09 5.02
C TYR A 35 6.39 -9.37 3.56
N LEU A 36 5.87 -10.47 3.00
CA LEU A 36 5.93 -10.76 1.57
C LEU A 36 4.86 -9.97 0.80
N GLY A 37 4.93 -9.98 -0.53
CA GLY A 37 4.03 -9.18 -1.39
C GLY A 37 4.25 -7.67 -1.27
N LEU A 38 3.16 -6.91 -1.49
CA LEU A 38 3.13 -5.46 -1.33
C LEU A 38 3.31 -5.09 0.14
N LYS A 39 4.15 -4.07 0.37
CA LYS A 39 4.50 -3.62 1.72
C LYS A 39 3.35 -2.84 2.35
N PRO A 40 3.09 -2.96 3.67
CA PRO A 40 1.95 -2.32 4.32
C PRO A 40 1.86 -0.80 4.10
N TRP A 41 2.99 -0.10 4.06
CA TRP A 41 3.05 1.35 3.82
C TRP A 41 2.68 1.77 2.40
N LEU A 42 2.69 0.85 1.43
CA LEU A 42 2.25 1.09 0.05
C LEU A 42 0.74 0.88 -0.14
N CYS A 43 0.07 0.23 0.82
CA CYS A 43 -1.38 0.09 0.87
C CYS A 43 -1.98 1.18 1.77
N PHE A 44 -3.31 1.29 1.83
CA PHE A 44 -3.99 2.11 2.84
C PHE A 44 -3.92 1.47 4.23
N LYS A 45 -4.04 2.26 5.28
CA LYS A 45 -3.82 1.87 6.67
C LYS A 45 -4.78 0.79 7.13
N ASP A 46 -6.03 0.94 6.74
CA ASP A 46 -7.15 0.08 7.08
C ASP A 46 -7.49 -0.94 5.97
N TYR A 47 -6.62 -1.08 4.97
CA TYR A 47 -6.89 -1.93 3.81
C TYR A 47 -5.60 -2.60 3.30
N ASP A 48 -5.46 -3.92 3.49
CA ASP A 48 -4.35 -4.68 2.91
C ASP A 48 -4.58 -4.84 1.39
N CYS A 49 -3.80 -4.12 0.60
CA CYS A 49 -3.96 -4.11 -0.86
C CYS A 49 -3.53 -5.41 -1.55
N ASN A 50 -2.86 -6.33 -0.85
CA ASN A 50 -2.53 -7.65 -1.40
C ASN A 50 -3.80 -8.46 -1.75
N TRP A 51 -4.94 -8.21 -1.09
CA TRP A 51 -6.21 -8.87 -1.43
C TRP A 51 -6.69 -8.57 -2.87
N ASN A 52 -6.28 -7.44 -3.45
CA ASN A 52 -6.76 -7.01 -4.76
C ASN A 52 -6.02 -7.65 -5.93
N VAL A 53 -4.94 -8.40 -5.69
CA VAL A 53 -4.10 -8.99 -6.74
C VAL A 53 -3.99 -10.49 -6.51
N ASP A 54 -4.49 -11.28 -7.46
CA ASP A 54 -4.59 -12.75 -7.39
C ASP A 54 -3.31 -13.42 -6.85
N ILE A 55 -2.16 -13.16 -7.49
CA ILE A 55 -0.87 -13.74 -7.10
C ILE A 55 -0.34 -13.27 -5.75
N LEU A 56 -0.96 -12.25 -5.15
CA LEU A 56 -0.56 -11.69 -3.84
C LEU A 56 -1.52 -12.07 -2.72
N GLN A 57 -2.66 -12.71 -3.02
CA GLN A 57 -3.62 -13.12 -1.99
C GLN A 57 -3.00 -14.09 -0.97
N GLU A 58 -2.06 -14.93 -1.39
CA GLU A 58 -1.30 -15.80 -0.48
C GLU A 58 -0.52 -15.00 0.57
N PHE A 59 -0.21 -13.73 0.30
CA PHE A 59 0.43 -12.84 1.24
C PHE A 59 -0.55 -11.93 1.97
N ALA A 60 -1.86 -11.93 1.70
CA ALA A 60 -2.79 -10.98 2.31
C ALA A 60 -3.16 -11.36 3.75
N SER A 61 -3.18 -10.39 4.67
CA SER A 61 -3.60 -10.61 6.07
C SER A 61 -3.89 -9.30 6.78
N ASP A 62 -5.17 -9.01 7.04
CA ASP A 62 -5.59 -7.80 7.75
C ASP A 62 -5.01 -7.71 9.15
N VAL A 63 -4.87 -8.85 9.83
CA VAL A 63 -4.31 -8.91 11.18
C VAL A 63 -2.82 -8.55 11.17
N ALA A 64 -2.04 -9.10 10.24
CA ALA A 64 -0.64 -8.71 10.10
C ALA A 64 -0.50 -7.26 9.64
N HIS A 65 -1.38 -6.79 8.76
CA HIS A 65 -1.41 -5.41 8.29
C HIS A 65 -1.64 -4.43 9.45
N ALA A 66 -2.65 -4.70 10.28
CA ALA A 66 -2.93 -3.93 11.49
C ALA A 66 -1.76 -3.95 12.49
N THR A 67 -1.07 -5.08 12.64
CA THR A 67 0.15 -5.17 13.47
C THR A 67 1.25 -4.23 12.98
N TRP A 68 1.46 -4.12 11.66
CA TRP A 68 2.43 -3.16 11.10
C TRP A 68 2.01 -1.71 11.39
N TRP A 69 0.73 -1.41 11.20
CA TRP A 69 0.21 -0.06 11.44
C TRP A 69 0.26 0.35 12.91
N ARG A 70 0.17 -0.58 13.86
CA ARG A 70 0.43 -0.30 15.27
C ARG A 70 1.86 0.18 15.52
N VAL A 71 2.84 -0.39 14.82
CA VAL A 71 4.24 0.07 14.89
C VAL A 71 4.35 1.46 14.29
N HIS A 72 3.76 1.68 13.12
CA HIS A 72 3.75 2.99 12.47
C HIS A 72 3.15 4.07 13.37
N ASP A 73 1.99 3.81 13.96
CA ASP A 73 1.26 4.76 14.81
C ASP A 73 2.02 5.10 16.10
N ALA A 74 2.91 4.22 16.55
CA ALA A 74 3.80 4.48 17.68
C ALA A 74 5.06 5.28 17.30
N MET A 75 5.34 5.47 16.01
CA MET A 75 6.48 6.30 15.57
C MET A 75 6.16 7.80 15.73
N PRO A 76 7.18 8.64 15.98
CA PRO A 76 7.03 10.09 15.92
C PRO A 76 6.38 10.59 14.62
N GLU A 77 5.51 11.60 14.71
CA GLU A 77 4.72 12.11 13.56
C GLU A 77 5.59 12.55 12.37
N ASN A 78 6.76 13.12 12.64
CA ASN A 78 7.70 13.51 11.57
C ASN A 78 8.17 12.31 10.74
N LEU A 79 8.27 11.12 11.34
CA LEU A 79 8.62 9.88 10.63
C LEU A 79 7.43 9.28 9.88
N GLN A 80 6.21 9.44 10.39
CA GLN A 80 4.99 8.97 9.73
C GLN A 80 4.78 9.66 8.36
N SER A 81 5.20 10.93 8.23
CA SER A 81 5.11 11.70 6.98
C SER A 81 5.82 11.06 5.78
N TYR A 82 6.86 10.25 6.01
CA TYR A 82 7.54 9.51 4.94
C TYR A 82 6.73 8.34 4.38
N CYS A 83 5.64 7.95 5.06
CA CYS A 83 4.72 6.90 4.63
C CYS A 83 3.47 7.45 3.91
N LEU A 84 3.45 8.74 3.56
CA LEU A 84 2.38 9.31 2.73
C LEU A 84 2.36 8.67 1.33
N LEU A 85 1.17 8.52 0.78
CA LEU A 85 0.97 7.89 -0.53
C LEU A 85 1.04 8.94 -1.64
N ARG A 86 1.90 8.69 -2.63
CA ARG A 86 1.93 9.47 -3.87
C ARG A 86 0.62 9.34 -4.62
N SER A 87 0.27 10.35 -5.41
CA SER A 87 -0.96 10.41 -6.21
C SER A 87 -1.04 9.25 -7.19
N LYS A 88 0.07 8.91 -7.85
CA LYS A 88 0.18 7.73 -8.70
C LYS A 88 -0.11 6.42 -7.95
N GLN A 89 0.34 6.29 -6.71
CA GLN A 89 0.09 5.08 -5.90
C GLN A 89 -1.39 4.95 -5.53
N LYS A 90 -2.06 6.05 -5.17
CA LYS A 90 -3.50 6.04 -4.88
C LYS A 90 -4.32 5.58 -6.07
N ALA A 91 -3.99 6.08 -7.27
CA ALA A 91 -4.61 5.63 -8.51
C ALA A 91 -4.37 4.13 -8.79
N ALA A 92 -3.14 3.64 -8.58
CA ALA A 92 -2.83 2.22 -8.71
C ALA A 92 -3.67 1.35 -7.75
N LEU A 93 -3.78 1.73 -6.48
CA LEU A 93 -4.54 1.00 -5.46
C LEU A 93 -6.03 0.92 -5.81
N GLU A 94 -6.62 2.02 -6.28
CA GLU A 94 -8.03 2.04 -6.70
C GLU A 94 -8.25 1.25 -8.00
N TRP A 95 -7.31 1.31 -8.94
CA TRP A 95 -7.36 0.47 -10.13
C TRP A 95 -7.38 -1.02 -9.77
N ASP A 96 -6.45 -1.46 -8.92
CA ASP A 96 -6.37 -2.86 -8.48
C ASP A 96 -7.66 -3.27 -7.75
N ARG A 97 -8.23 -2.40 -6.91
CA ARG A 97 -9.52 -2.65 -6.24
C ARG A 97 -10.65 -2.86 -7.25
N ARG A 98 -10.72 -2.04 -8.31
CA ARG A 98 -11.71 -2.18 -9.39
C ARG A 98 -11.49 -3.45 -10.21
N GLN A 99 -10.24 -3.88 -10.41
CA GLN A 99 -9.97 -5.16 -11.08
C GLN A 99 -10.45 -6.35 -10.23
N ALA A 100 -10.20 -6.33 -8.92
CA ALA A 100 -10.70 -7.35 -7.99
C ALA A 100 -12.24 -7.39 -7.94
N GLU A 101 -12.89 -6.22 -7.96
CA GLU A 101 -14.35 -6.09 -8.07
C GLU A 101 -14.87 -6.66 -9.39
N LYS A 102 -14.28 -6.27 -10.52
CA LYS A 102 -14.65 -6.76 -11.86
C LYS A 102 -14.45 -8.27 -12.00
N ALA A 103 -13.39 -8.81 -11.43
CA ALA A 103 -13.10 -10.24 -11.37
C ALA A 103 -13.93 -10.98 -10.32
N ASN A 104 -14.72 -10.25 -9.51
CA ASN A 104 -15.59 -10.77 -8.46
C ASN A 104 -14.84 -11.71 -7.51
N TYR A 105 -13.72 -11.24 -6.96
CA TYR A 105 -12.90 -12.03 -6.04
C TYR A 105 -13.74 -12.56 -4.85
N PRO A 106 -13.59 -13.85 -4.50
CA PRO A 106 -14.48 -14.55 -3.58
C PRO A 106 -14.40 -14.07 -2.13
N ASP A 107 -13.26 -13.52 -1.71
CA ASP A 107 -13.07 -12.90 -0.38
C ASP A 107 -13.87 -11.59 -0.22
N ALA A 108 -14.32 -11.00 -1.33
CA ALA A 108 -15.08 -9.75 -1.39
C ALA A 108 -14.41 -8.56 -0.65
N HIS A 109 -13.09 -8.59 -0.43
CA HIS A 109 -12.36 -7.57 0.30
C HIS A 109 -12.46 -6.19 -0.38
N TRP A 110 -12.57 -6.16 -1.71
CA TRP A 110 -12.78 -4.97 -2.54
C TRP A 110 -14.02 -4.13 -2.19
N ARG A 111 -14.97 -4.69 -1.41
CA ARG A 111 -16.18 -4.00 -0.92
C ARG A 111 -15.95 -3.16 0.33
N ARG A 112 -14.82 -3.32 1.01
CA ARG A 112 -14.55 -2.61 2.27
C ARG A 112 -14.34 -1.12 2.03
N ASN A 113 -14.88 -0.31 2.92
CA ASN A 113 -14.64 1.13 2.90
C ASN A 113 -13.21 1.43 3.35
N ILE A 114 -12.53 2.29 2.60
CA ILE A 114 -11.21 2.81 2.93
C ILE A 114 -11.40 4.18 3.59
N THR A 115 -10.90 4.31 4.82
CA THR A 115 -11.03 5.52 5.67
C THR A 115 -9.67 6.12 6.03
N ASP A 116 -8.57 5.54 5.55
CA ASP A 116 -7.24 6.07 5.75
C ASP A 116 -7.12 7.56 5.32
N PRO A 117 -6.77 8.48 6.24
CA PRO A 117 -6.60 9.90 5.95
C PRO A 117 -5.62 10.20 4.80
N ARG A 118 -4.65 9.31 4.56
CA ARG A 118 -3.67 9.45 3.48
C ARG A 118 -4.32 9.48 2.09
N LEU A 119 -5.54 8.97 1.94
CA LEU A 119 -6.31 9.11 0.70
C LEU A 119 -6.46 10.58 0.29
N HIS A 120 -6.69 11.48 1.25
CA HIS A 120 -6.95 12.90 1.00
C HIS A 120 -5.72 13.80 1.19
N ILE A 121 -4.65 13.31 1.80
CA ILE A 121 -3.42 14.10 2.00
C ILE A 121 -2.62 14.20 0.70
N CYS A 122 -2.27 15.42 0.31
CA CYS A 122 -1.45 15.73 -0.85
C CYS A 122 -0.11 16.35 -0.40
N PHE A 123 1.00 15.85 -0.96
CA PHE A 123 2.34 16.41 -0.74
C PHE A 123 3.14 16.60 -2.04
N GLU A 124 2.52 16.37 -3.19
CA GLU A 124 3.09 16.54 -4.53
C GLU A 124 2.46 17.77 -5.20
N GLU A 125 3.10 18.34 -6.23
CA GLU A 125 2.52 19.48 -6.97
C GLU A 125 1.20 19.12 -7.67
N PHE A 126 1.05 17.85 -8.07
CA PHE A 126 -0.14 17.32 -8.74
C PHE A 126 -0.74 16.19 -7.92
N CYS A 127 -1.98 16.38 -7.45
CA CYS A 127 -2.65 15.47 -6.52
C CYS A 127 -4.03 14.95 -6.94
N PHE A 128 -4.42 15.19 -8.19
CA PHE A 128 -5.65 14.68 -8.76
C PHE A 128 -5.49 13.21 -9.17
N TRP A 129 -5.39 12.31 -8.18
CA TRP A 129 -5.19 10.89 -8.45
C TRP A 129 -6.40 10.26 -9.17
N GLU A 130 -7.61 10.77 -8.95
CA GLU A 130 -8.81 10.34 -9.68
C GLU A 130 -8.68 10.64 -11.19
N SER A 131 -8.01 11.75 -11.53
CA SER A 131 -7.76 12.09 -12.93
C SER A 131 -6.77 11.13 -13.61
N MET A 132 -5.83 10.56 -12.84
CA MET A 132 -4.87 9.58 -13.34
C MET A 132 -5.52 8.23 -13.69
N LEU A 133 -6.66 7.89 -13.08
CA LEU A 133 -7.38 6.65 -13.37
C LEU A 133 -7.93 6.58 -14.80
N TRP A 134 -8.24 7.72 -15.42
CA TRP A 134 -8.85 7.75 -16.75
C TRP A 134 -7.97 7.11 -17.83
N HIS A 135 -6.65 7.19 -17.65
CA HIS A 135 -5.66 6.64 -18.58
C HIS A 135 -4.95 5.38 -18.05
N TRP A 136 -5.40 4.87 -16.89
CA TRP A 136 -4.72 3.76 -16.24
C TRP A 136 -5.01 2.45 -16.98
N GLY A 137 -3.96 1.69 -17.30
CA GLY A 137 -4.08 0.44 -18.08
C GLY A 137 -4.05 0.63 -19.61
N GLU A 138 -3.93 1.86 -20.12
CA GLU A 138 -3.63 2.11 -21.53
C GLU A 138 -2.17 1.73 -21.85
N THR A 139 -1.93 1.06 -22.98
CA THR A 139 -0.61 0.51 -23.37
C THR A 139 0.47 1.57 -23.69
N ASN A 140 0.11 2.85 -23.77
CA ASN A 140 0.99 3.94 -24.23
C ASN A 140 1.52 4.87 -23.13
N TRP A 141 1.43 4.49 -21.85
CA TRP A 141 1.90 5.38 -20.79
C TRP A 141 3.41 5.24 -20.56
N THR A 142 4.17 6.23 -21.02
CA THR A 142 5.62 6.31 -20.81
C THR A 142 5.95 6.43 -19.32
N ASN A 143 6.42 5.34 -18.71
CA ASN A 143 7.19 5.39 -17.48
C ASN A 143 8.58 5.99 -17.79
N ASN A 144 8.66 7.31 -18.01
CA ASN A 144 9.93 8.01 -17.95
C ASN A 144 10.07 8.66 -16.58
N GLY A 145 11.02 8.13 -15.82
CA GLY A 145 11.23 8.41 -14.43
C GLY A 145 11.73 9.83 -14.12
N SER A 146 11.71 10.08 -12.81
CA SER A 146 12.46 11.08 -12.05
C SER A 146 12.31 12.55 -12.49
N PRO A 147 12.01 13.48 -11.56
CA PRO A 147 12.23 14.89 -11.82
C PRO A 147 13.76 15.09 -11.89
N SER A 148 14.32 15.03 -13.09
CA SER A 148 15.65 15.56 -13.32
C SER A 148 15.57 17.06 -13.09
N SER A 149 16.12 17.47 -11.96
CA SER A 149 16.31 18.85 -11.57
C SER A 149 17.22 19.54 -12.59
N ASN A 150 16.63 20.20 -13.57
CA ASN A 150 17.29 21.31 -14.28
C ASN A 150 16.42 22.55 -14.10
N VAL A 151 16.43 23.08 -12.86
CA VAL A 151 16.07 24.47 -12.63
C VAL A 151 17.21 25.31 -13.20
N THR A 152 17.08 25.74 -14.45
CA THR A 152 17.82 26.90 -14.95
C THR A 152 17.31 28.11 -14.19
N LYS A 153 18.01 28.48 -13.11
CA LYS A 153 17.85 29.79 -12.48
C LYS A 153 18.38 30.84 -13.46
N THR A 154 17.49 31.50 -14.18
CA THR A 154 17.80 32.75 -14.86
C THR A 154 18.11 33.80 -13.80
N VAL A 155 19.39 34.09 -13.60
CA VAL A 155 19.84 35.24 -12.81
C VAL A 155 19.59 36.49 -13.65
N ALA A 156 18.68 37.34 -13.20
CA ALA A 156 18.54 38.68 -13.71
C ALA A 156 19.79 39.49 -13.31
N LEU A 157 20.60 39.87 -14.30
CA LEU A 157 21.69 40.83 -14.14
C LEU A 157 21.06 42.22 -13.90
N SER A 158 21.29 42.78 -12.72
CA SER A 158 21.11 44.21 -12.44
C SER A 158 22.47 44.87 -12.64
N ASN A 159 22.54 45.76 -13.64
CA ASN A 159 23.74 46.55 -13.92
C ASN A 159 23.88 47.69 -12.91
N LEU A 160 25.12 47.90 -12.46
CA LEU A 160 25.65 49.16 -11.94
C LEU A 160 25.84 50.16 -13.07
#